data_AF-A0AAV7ZU62-F1
#
_entry.id   AF-A0AAV7ZU62-F1
#
_cell.length_a   1.000
_cell.length_b   1.000
_cell.length_c   1.000
_cell.angle_alpha   90.00
_cell.angle_beta   90.00
_cell.angle_gamma   90.00
#
_symmetry.space_group_name_H-M   'P 1'
#
loop_
_entity.id
_entity.type
_entity.pdbx_description
1 polymer ?
#
loop_
_entity_poly.entity_id
_entity_poly.type
_entity_poly.pdbx_seq_one_letter_code
_entity_poly.pdbx_strand_id
1 'polypeptide(L)'
;MSNFYSSLFFFFFLISSWYGVSSVEFLTYDQKLDHFDHTSDETFKQRYYVNDTNYIQGGPVLFVLNGESKMEDFYFEYGFPFELSAQHGAFVAGIEHRFYGESNPFGNDISDTENFKQFTTQQTLADYANFRDFLIKEYSLPQDTKFFVFGCSYSGILSAWLPVKYPNLFDGAFSGSSPVLAEKDWFSFNKHVEEQLPQDCFDSIQEAVSQLKPLWETVEGRIKLTEYFNPCEDIMDDFHAKMLNYRIITPLQIHVQYQNPPNWPMTVMCENMTRAQDKLAMYIKVFGPREGSCMVNDAKKVFNNAWKLWYYQKATELGYYKLTTPNSPLFFDGIDSEFHNQIVSTIFGKNFIPNTNYTNLYYGGMKGNFRNTIFTNGKYDPWSLLSITDQTMLSNNSEAFVYDDAGHCAPYHFYNPAMPPGVLEARKKISEMITKVTGH
;
A
#
# COMPACT_ATOMS: atom_id res chain seq x y z
N MET A 1 -14.58 -8.09 -0.85
CA MET A 1 -13.29 -7.44 -1.17
C MET A 1 -12.06 -8.29 -0.85
N SER A 2 -12.17 -9.51 -0.30
CA SER A 2 -11.05 -10.46 -0.28
C SER A 2 -10.65 -10.97 -1.67
N ASN A 3 -11.54 -10.86 -2.66
CA ASN A 3 -11.42 -11.55 -3.95
C ASN A 3 -11.30 -10.64 -5.19
N PHE A 4 -10.97 -9.35 -5.03
CA PHE A 4 -10.43 -8.57 -6.17
C PHE A 4 -8.91 -8.74 -6.26
N TYR A 5 -8.26 -8.97 -5.11
CA TYR A 5 -6.96 -9.63 -5.05
C TYR A 5 -7.06 -11.08 -5.54
N SER A 6 -8.13 -11.82 -5.21
CA SER A 6 -8.22 -13.22 -5.69
C SER A 6 -8.43 -13.39 -7.20
N SER A 7 -8.83 -12.36 -7.95
CA SER A 7 -8.89 -12.43 -9.42
C SER A 7 -7.51 -12.24 -10.08
N LEU A 8 -6.55 -11.63 -9.40
CA LEU A 8 -5.14 -11.82 -9.74
C LEU A 8 -4.72 -13.26 -9.41
N PHE A 9 -5.04 -13.79 -8.22
CA PHE A 9 -4.72 -15.18 -7.83
C PHE A 9 -5.31 -16.26 -8.76
N PHE A 10 -6.49 -16.04 -9.35
CA PHE A 10 -7.13 -17.04 -10.20
C PHE A 10 -6.39 -17.27 -11.53
N PHE A 11 -5.66 -16.26 -12.03
CA PHE A 11 -4.78 -16.43 -13.19
C PHE A 11 -3.47 -17.14 -12.81
N PHE A 12 -3.03 -17.05 -11.55
CA PHE A 12 -1.79 -17.67 -11.06
C PHE A 12 -1.91 -19.16 -10.76
N PHE A 13 -3.09 -19.66 -10.37
CA PHE A 13 -3.31 -21.11 -10.19
C PHE A 13 -3.12 -21.92 -11.49
N LEU A 14 -3.27 -21.28 -12.66
CA LEU A 14 -3.04 -21.92 -13.95
C LEU A 14 -1.55 -21.95 -14.33
N ILE A 15 -0.72 -21.04 -13.81
CA ILE A 15 0.71 -20.98 -14.10
C ILE A 15 1.50 -21.95 -13.18
N SER A 16 1.07 -22.09 -11.92
CA SER A 16 1.68 -23.01 -10.94
C SER A 16 1.50 -24.50 -11.28
N SER A 17 0.58 -24.83 -12.20
CA SER A 17 0.38 -26.20 -12.67
C SER A 17 1.22 -26.55 -13.91
N TRP A 18 1.84 -25.55 -14.56
CA TRP A 18 2.66 -25.74 -15.77
C TRP A 18 4.16 -25.60 -15.51
N TYR A 19 4.54 -24.77 -14.54
CA TYR A 19 5.89 -24.72 -14.00
C TYR A 19 5.83 -25.39 -12.64
N GLY A 20 6.56 -26.48 -12.42
CA GLY A 20 6.64 -27.13 -11.11
C GLY A 20 7.30 -26.20 -10.08
N VAL A 21 6.54 -25.24 -9.56
CA VAL A 21 6.96 -24.31 -8.51
C VAL A 21 7.05 -25.13 -7.23
N SER A 22 8.27 -25.39 -6.76
CA SER A 22 8.50 -25.89 -5.41
C SER A 22 7.92 -24.87 -4.43
N SER A 23 7.19 -25.31 -3.41
CA SER A 23 6.76 -24.44 -2.32
C SER A 23 7.98 -23.75 -1.72
N VAL A 24 7.99 -22.42 -1.76
CA VAL A 24 9.08 -21.60 -1.25
C VAL A 24 9.09 -21.69 0.28
N GLU A 25 10.26 -21.96 0.87
CA GLU A 25 10.41 -22.05 2.32
C GLU A 25 10.82 -20.69 2.90
N PHE A 26 9.90 -20.06 3.64
CA PHE A 26 10.23 -18.86 4.41
C PHE A 26 11.07 -19.21 5.62
N LEU A 27 12.09 -18.39 5.89
CA LEU A 27 12.96 -18.53 7.04
C LEU A 27 12.48 -17.66 8.19
N THR A 28 12.94 -17.96 9.40
CA THR A 28 12.73 -17.10 10.57
C THR A 28 14.03 -16.86 11.31
N TYR A 29 14.16 -15.69 11.93
CA TYR A 29 15.26 -15.39 12.85
C TYR A 29 14.71 -14.70 14.10
N ASP A 30 15.53 -14.71 15.16
CA ASP A 30 15.19 -14.04 16.42
C ASP A 30 15.44 -12.53 16.30
N GLN A 31 14.34 -11.79 16.22
CA GLN A 31 14.33 -10.33 16.23
C GLN A 31 14.05 -9.83 17.65
N LYS A 32 14.70 -8.73 18.04
CA LYS A 32 14.44 -8.08 19.33
C LYS A 32 13.01 -7.52 19.36
N LEU A 33 12.29 -7.82 20.44
CA LEU A 33 10.91 -7.35 20.63
C LEU A 33 10.87 -5.82 20.70
N ASP A 34 11.70 -5.25 21.58
CA ASP A 34 11.80 -3.82 21.82
C ASP A 34 13.24 -3.31 21.65
N HIS A 35 13.49 -2.58 20.57
CA HIS A 35 14.80 -2.00 20.29
C HIS A 35 15.20 -0.87 21.24
N PHE A 36 14.24 -0.25 21.91
CA PHE A 36 14.42 0.93 22.74
C PHE A 36 14.38 0.64 24.24
N ASP A 37 14.09 -0.61 24.63
CA ASP A 37 14.33 -1.13 25.97
C ASP A 37 15.68 -1.86 26.04
N HIS A 38 16.66 -1.27 26.71
CA HIS A 38 17.99 -1.87 26.89
C HIS A 38 18.07 -2.83 28.08
N THR A 39 16.98 -3.03 28.82
CA THR A 39 16.92 -3.93 29.99
C THR A 39 16.36 -5.31 29.67
N SER A 40 15.74 -5.46 28.49
CA SER A 40 15.13 -6.69 28.01
C SER A 40 15.85 -7.24 26.78
N ASP A 41 16.10 -8.55 26.81
CA ASP A 41 16.61 -9.34 25.68
C ASP A 41 15.49 -10.18 25.04
N GLU A 42 14.23 -9.86 25.29
CA GLU A 42 13.10 -10.57 24.70
C GLU A 42 13.11 -10.47 23.17
N THR A 43 12.79 -11.59 22.52
CA THR A 43 12.76 -11.72 21.06
C THR A 43 11.44 -12.31 20.57
N PHE A 44 11.19 -12.14 19.27
CA PHE A 44 10.15 -12.85 18.54
C PHE A 44 10.71 -13.37 17.22
N LYS A 45 10.02 -14.35 16.63
CA LYS A 45 10.37 -14.86 15.30
C LYS A 45 9.87 -13.90 14.23
N GLN A 46 10.80 -13.29 13.51
CA GLN A 46 10.48 -12.50 12.33
C GLN A 46 10.81 -13.29 11.07
N ARG A 47 9.86 -13.30 10.14
CA ARG A 47 9.92 -14.06 8.90
C ARG A 47 10.67 -13.27 7.83
N TYR A 48 11.50 -13.97 7.07
CA TYR A 48 12.28 -13.37 6.00
C TYR A 48 12.47 -14.37 4.86
N TYR A 49 12.99 -13.87 3.75
CA TYR A 49 13.32 -14.66 2.57
C TYR A 49 14.65 -14.19 2.00
N VAL A 50 15.43 -15.11 1.44
CA VAL A 50 16.67 -14.80 0.73
C VAL A 50 16.72 -15.54 -0.60
N ASN A 51 17.32 -14.92 -1.59
CA ASN A 51 17.61 -15.53 -2.87
C ASN A 51 18.96 -15.04 -3.38
N ASP A 52 19.90 -15.97 -3.49
CA ASP A 52 21.28 -15.76 -3.92
C ASP A 52 21.56 -16.32 -5.32
N THR A 53 20.53 -16.73 -6.06
CA THR A 53 20.66 -17.37 -7.40
C THR A 53 21.52 -16.56 -8.36
N ASN A 54 21.41 -15.24 -8.33
CA ASN A 54 22.15 -14.31 -9.19
C ASN A 54 23.30 -13.60 -8.45
N TYR A 55 23.58 -13.94 -7.19
CA TYR A 55 24.58 -13.23 -6.40
C TYR A 55 26.00 -13.53 -6.88
N ILE A 56 26.75 -12.47 -7.14
CA ILE A 56 28.19 -12.52 -7.43
C ILE A 56 28.91 -12.02 -6.18
N GLN A 57 29.92 -12.77 -5.70
CA GLN A 57 30.68 -12.40 -4.49
C GLN A 57 31.11 -10.93 -4.52
N GLY A 58 30.71 -10.17 -3.50
CA GLY A 58 30.98 -8.74 -3.38
C GLY A 58 29.91 -7.82 -3.99
N GLY A 59 28.90 -8.38 -4.65
CA GLY A 59 27.74 -7.65 -5.15
C GLY A 59 26.87 -7.06 -4.02
N PRO A 60 25.92 -6.17 -4.37
CA PRO A 60 25.05 -5.54 -3.40
C PRO A 60 23.95 -6.49 -2.89
N VAL A 61 23.29 -6.08 -1.81
CA VAL A 61 22.02 -6.65 -1.35
C VAL A 61 20.87 -5.74 -1.81
N LEU A 62 19.90 -6.31 -2.53
CA LEU A 62 18.60 -5.69 -2.76
C LEU A 62 17.69 -6.05 -1.59
N PHE A 63 17.52 -5.08 -0.68
CA PHE A 63 16.86 -5.25 0.61
C PHE A 63 15.37 -4.87 0.50
N VAL A 64 14.52 -5.86 0.30
CA VAL A 64 13.10 -5.71 -0.03
C VAL A 64 12.25 -5.67 1.24
N LEU A 65 11.54 -4.56 1.42
CA LEU A 65 10.65 -4.35 2.55
C LEU A 65 9.23 -4.82 2.21
N ASN A 66 8.73 -5.81 2.95
CA ASN A 66 7.33 -6.16 2.90
C ASN A 66 6.49 -5.08 3.61
N GLY A 67 5.34 -4.73 3.02
CA GLY A 67 4.43 -3.74 3.57
C GLY A 67 3.44 -4.30 4.60
N GLU A 68 2.25 -3.70 4.61
CA GLU A 68 1.12 -3.91 5.51
C GLU A 68 0.34 -5.21 5.24
N SER A 69 1.04 -6.30 4.94
CA SER A 69 0.42 -7.60 4.62
C SER A 69 1.29 -8.77 5.04
N LYS A 70 0.74 -9.98 4.98
CA LYS A 70 1.54 -11.18 4.98
C LYS A 70 2.50 -11.15 3.78
N MET A 71 3.75 -11.53 4.01
CA MET A 71 4.77 -11.71 3.00
C MET A 71 4.45 -12.95 2.14
N GLU A 72 4.51 -12.78 0.83
CA GLU A 72 4.25 -13.84 -0.14
C GLU A 72 5.49 -14.01 -1.03
N ASP A 73 5.74 -15.24 -1.45
CA ASP A 73 7.01 -15.71 -2.00
C ASP A 73 7.30 -15.17 -3.41
N PHE A 74 6.26 -15.07 -4.24
CA PHE A 74 6.36 -14.78 -5.66
C PHE A 74 7.04 -13.44 -6.00
N TYR A 75 7.00 -12.44 -5.10
CA TYR A 75 7.68 -11.16 -5.31
C TYR A 75 9.21 -11.27 -5.30
N PHE A 76 9.78 -12.22 -4.57
CA PHE A 76 11.22 -12.33 -4.39
C PHE A 76 11.87 -13.27 -5.41
N GLU A 77 11.11 -14.20 -5.98
CA GLU A 77 11.61 -15.14 -6.99
C GLU A 77 11.45 -14.66 -8.42
N TYR A 78 10.41 -13.85 -8.69
CA TYR A 78 10.07 -13.46 -10.06
C TYR A 78 9.83 -11.97 -10.22
N GLY A 79 9.84 -11.21 -9.12
CA GLY A 79 9.50 -9.79 -9.13
C GLY A 79 10.65 -8.91 -9.65
N PHE A 80 10.37 -7.61 -9.71
CA PHE A 80 11.35 -6.64 -10.18
C PHE A 80 12.69 -6.66 -9.41
N PRO A 81 12.74 -6.87 -8.08
CA PRO A 81 14.01 -7.07 -7.38
C PRO A 81 14.81 -8.29 -7.88
N PHE A 82 14.14 -9.39 -8.25
CA PHE A 82 14.79 -10.55 -8.85
C PHE A 82 15.33 -10.23 -10.25
N GLU A 83 14.55 -9.54 -11.08
CA GLU A 83 15.00 -9.06 -12.40
C GLU A 83 16.27 -8.20 -12.29
N LEU A 84 16.32 -7.31 -11.30
CA LEU A 84 17.47 -6.46 -11.01
C LEU A 84 18.66 -7.25 -10.45
N SER A 85 18.40 -8.30 -9.65
CA SER A 85 19.48 -9.13 -9.11
C SER A 85 20.33 -9.77 -10.21
N ALA A 86 19.70 -10.20 -11.31
CA ALA A 86 20.38 -10.73 -12.48
C ALA A 86 21.22 -9.68 -13.22
N GLN A 87 20.83 -8.41 -13.17
CA GLN A 87 21.55 -7.31 -13.83
C GLN A 87 22.77 -6.84 -13.01
N HIS A 88 22.64 -6.83 -11.68
CA HIS A 88 23.62 -6.24 -10.77
C HIS A 88 24.45 -7.29 -9.99
N GLY A 89 24.24 -8.58 -10.24
CA GLY A 89 24.92 -9.66 -9.50
C GLY A 89 24.56 -9.65 -8.01
N ALA A 90 23.31 -9.31 -7.68
CA ALA A 90 22.91 -8.94 -6.33
C ALA A 90 22.31 -10.10 -5.53
N PHE A 91 22.46 -10.04 -4.21
CA PHE A 91 21.74 -10.89 -3.27
C PHE A 91 20.38 -10.27 -2.97
N VAL A 92 19.29 -11.03 -3.04
CA VAL A 92 17.95 -10.52 -2.70
C VAL A 92 17.62 -10.96 -1.28
N ALA A 93 17.25 -10.01 -0.42
CA ALA A 93 16.80 -10.28 0.94
C ALA A 93 15.47 -9.56 1.21
N GLY A 94 14.43 -10.32 1.54
CA GLY A 94 13.10 -9.82 1.90
C GLY A 94 12.82 -10.01 3.37
N ILE A 95 12.17 -9.04 4.02
CA ILE A 95 11.78 -9.13 5.44
C ILE A 95 10.31 -8.77 5.64
N GLU A 96 9.60 -9.62 6.38
CA GLU A 96 8.21 -9.37 6.76
C GLU A 96 8.13 -8.33 7.88
N HIS A 97 7.23 -7.36 7.72
CA HIS A 97 7.02 -6.31 8.70
C HIS A 97 6.49 -6.89 10.02
N ARG A 98 7.03 -6.43 11.17
CA ARG A 98 6.50 -6.79 12.50
C ARG A 98 4.99 -6.60 12.60
N PHE A 99 4.27 -7.46 13.31
CA PHE A 99 2.81 -7.52 13.43
C PHE A 99 2.04 -8.01 12.20
N TYR A 100 2.64 -8.04 11.01
CA TYR A 100 1.97 -8.55 9.81
C TYR A 100 2.35 -10.01 9.52
N GLY A 101 1.39 -10.74 8.93
CA GLY A 101 1.60 -12.13 8.51
C GLY A 101 1.95 -13.05 9.68
N GLU A 102 3.10 -13.72 9.58
CA GLU A 102 3.59 -14.66 10.60
C GLU A 102 4.62 -14.00 11.53
N SER A 103 5.00 -12.75 11.26
CA SER A 103 5.95 -11.95 12.05
C SER A 103 5.26 -11.15 13.14
N ASN A 104 4.40 -11.79 13.94
CA ASN A 104 3.63 -11.14 14.99
C ASN A 104 4.11 -11.58 16.39
N PRO A 105 4.69 -10.68 17.21
CA PRO A 105 5.20 -11.04 18.53
C PRO A 105 4.15 -11.56 19.51
N PHE A 106 2.87 -11.23 19.30
CA PHE A 106 1.77 -11.56 20.20
C PHE A 106 0.71 -12.46 19.55
N GLY A 107 1.03 -13.03 18.38
CA GLY A 107 0.11 -13.85 17.61
C GLY A 107 -1.00 -13.06 16.91
N ASN A 108 -1.88 -13.78 16.21
CA ASN A 108 -2.87 -13.17 15.31
C ASN A 108 -4.11 -12.57 16.02
N ASP A 109 -4.17 -12.64 17.34
CA ASP A 109 -5.23 -11.99 18.11
C ASP A 109 -4.91 -10.51 18.28
N ILE A 110 -5.70 -9.68 17.60
CA ILE A 110 -5.57 -8.23 17.56
C ILE A 110 -6.56 -7.53 18.50
N SER A 111 -7.24 -8.27 19.37
CA SER A 111 -8.20 -7.73 20.33
C SER A 111 -7.54 -6.99 21.50
N ASP A 112 -6.32 -7.38 21.87
CA ASP A 112 -5.57 -6.73 22.95
C ASP A 112 -4.57 -5.71 22.41
N THR A 113 -5.00 -4.45 22.40
CA THR A 113 -4.15 -3.32 21.97
C THR A 113 -2.99 -3.00 22.91
N GLU A 114 -2.92 -3.57 24.13
CA GLU A 114 -1.73 -3.37 25.00
C GLU A 114 -0.47 -4.00 24.40
N ASN A 115 -0.66 -5.01 23.55
CA ASN A 115 0.40 -5.67 22.79
C ASN A 115 0.92 -4.82 21.61
N PHE A 116 0.33 -3.66 21.32
CA PHE A 116 0.74 -2.84 20.17
C PHE A 116 1.73 -1.74 20.52
N LYS A 117 2.29 -1.74 21.73
CA LYS A 117 3.33 -0.78 22.16
C LYS A 117 4.55 -0.80 21.25
N GLN A 118 4.91 -1.98 20.77
CA GLN A 118 6.02 -2.21 19.84
C GLN A 118 5.63 -2.10 18.35
N PHE A 119 4.37 -1.76 18.05
CA PHE A 119 3.88 -1.61 16.68
C PHE A 119 4.03 -0.15 16.22
N THR A 120 5.28 0.25 15.98
CA THR A 120 5.62 1.61 15.54
C THR A 120 6.60 1.60 14.39
N THR A 121 6.57 2.65 13.58
CA THR A 121 7.52 2.83 12.48
C THR A 121 8.98 2.87 12.95
N GLN A 122 9.27 3.40 14.14
CA GLN A 122 10.65 3.42 14.68
C GLN A 122 11.15 2.01 15.01
N GLN A 123 10.30 1.18 15.63
CA GLN A 123 10.62 -0.21 15.94
C GLN A 123 10.83 -1.02 14.66
N THR A 124 9.98 -0.82 13.65
CA THR A 124 10.14 -1.46 12.34
C THR A 124 11.46 -1.09 11.66
N LEU A 125 11.85 0.20 11.65
CA LEU A 125 13.13 0.57 11.03
C LEU A 125 14.33 0.00 11.81
N ALA A 126 14.21 -0.12 13.14
CA ALA A 126 15.23 -0.78 13.96
C ALA A 126 15.30 -2.30 13.68
N ASP A 127 14.17 -2.95 13.36
CA ASP A 127 14.18 -4.34 12.90
C ASP A 127 15.04 -4.50 11.65
N TYR A 128 14.84 -3.62 10.68
CA TYR A 128 15.55 -3.68 9.42
C TYR A 128 17.05 -3.46 9.58
N ALA A 129 17.46 -2.54 10.47
CA ALA A 129 18.86 -2.35 10.83
C ALA A 129 19.46 -3.61 11.48
N ASN A 130 18.76 -4.22 12.44
CA ASN A 130 19.20 -5.47 13.07
C ASN A 130 19.26 -6.63 12.06
N PHE A 131 18.27 -6.73 11.17
CA PHE A 131 18.23 -7.75 10.12
C PHE A 131 19.40 -7.64 9.14
N ARG A 132 19.78 -6.41 8.78
CA ARG A 132 20.97 -6.17 7.93
C ARG A 132 22.22 -6.78 8.56
N ASP A 133 22.43 -6.57 9.86
CA ASP A 133 23.59 -7.12 10.57
C ASP A 133 23.51 -8.65 10.71
N PHE A 134 22.30 -9.18 10.93
CA PHE A 134 22.05 -10.62 10.85
C PHE A 134 22.44 -11.20 9.48
N LEU A 135 22.00 -10.59 8.37
CA LEU A 135 22.31 -11.05 7.02
C LEU A 135 23.82 -11.10 6.76
N ILE A 136 24.54 -10.05 7.16
CA ILE A 136 25.99 -9.97 7.05
C ILE A 136 26.67 -11.17 7.73
N LYS A 137 26.24 -11.47 8.97
CA LYS A 137 26.83 -12.53 9.77
C LYS A 137 26.44 -13.92 9.26
N GLU A 138 25.14 -14.15 9.05
CA GLU A 138 24.57 -15.45 8.71
C GLU A 138 25.04 -15.92 7.33
N TYR A 139 25.05 -15.02 6.35
CA TYR A 139 25.42 -15.34 4.97
C TYR A 139 26.87 -14.97 4.63
N SER A 140 27.68 -14.60 5.64
CA SER A 140 29.09 -14.24 5.47
C SER A 140 29.33 -13.20 4.39
N LEU A 141 28.43 -12.22 4.27
CA LEU A 141 28.57 -11.12 3.31
C LEU A 141 29.72 -10.20 3.76
N PRO A 142 30.51 -9.64 2.83
CA PRO A 142 31.51 -8.63 3.16
C PRO A 142 30.94 -7.48 4.01
N GLN A 143 31.72 -6.98 4.98
CA GLN A 143 31.24 -5.92 5.88
C GLN A 143 30.89 -4.62 5.16
N ASP A 144 31.56 -4.36 4.04
CA ASP A 144 31.35 -3.23 3.14
C ASP A 144 30.30 -3.49 2.04
N THR A 145 29.60 -4.64 2.08
CA THR A 145 28.47 -4.93 1.19
C THR A 145 27.46 -3.79 1.21
N LYS A 146 27.07 -3.37 0.01
CA LYS A 146 26.12 -2.28 -0.22
C LYS A 146 24.68 -2.75 -0.10
N PHE A 147 23.87 -2.05 0.69
CA PHE A 147 22.46 -2.35 0.86
C PHE A 147 21.61 -1.30 0.15
N PHE A 148 20.87 -1.72 -0.88
CA PHE A 148 19.92 -0.88 -1.59
C PHE A 148 18.50 -1.31 -1.22
N VAL A 149 17.74 -0.40 -0.61
CA VAL A 149 16.42 -0.69 -0.04
C VAL A 149 15.33 -0.61 -1.11
N PHE A 150 14.36 -1.52 -1.09
CA PHE A 150 13.26 -1.59 -2.04
C PHE A 150 11.92 -1.57 -1.32
N GLY A 151 11.03 -0.66 -1.73
CA GLY A 151 9.66 -0.66 -1.25
C GLY A 151 8.72 0.17 -2.11
N CYS A 152 7.43 -0.10 -1.96
CA CYS A 152 6.37 0.68 -2.58
C CYS A 152 5.20 0.91 -1.63
N SER A 153 4.41 1.98 -1.83
CA SER A 153 3.35 2.37 -0.90
C SER A 153 3.94 2.61 0.51
N TYR A 154 3.35 2.06 1.56
CA TYR A 154 3.88 2.12 2.93
C TYR A 154 5.30 1.53 3.04
N SER A 155 5.62 0.42 2.37
CA SER A 155 7.00 -0.07 2.40
C SER A 155 7.96 0.84 1.63
N GLY A 156 7.45 1.65 0.69
CA GLY A 156 8.18 2.75 0.07
C GLY A 156 8.48 3.87 1.06
N ILE A 157 7.52 4.24 1.91
CA ILE A 157 7.75 5.20 3.00
C ILE A 157 8.90 4.72 3.90
N LEU A 158 8.85 3.45 4.33
CA LEU A 158 9.90 2.84 5.14
C LEU A 158 11.24 2.81 4.39
N SER A 159 11.23 2.50 3.09
CA SER A 159 12.42 2.51 2.23
C SER A 159 13.08 3.88 2.17
N ALA A 160 12.31 4.96 2.05
CA ALA A 160 12.82 6.33 2.08
C ALA A 160 13.31 6.75 3.47
N TRP A 161 12.63 6.34 4.53
CA TRP A 161 12.98 6.72 5.91
C TRP A 161 14.19 5.97 6.47
N LEU A 162 14.47 4.76 5.95
CA LEU A 162 15.52 3.91 6.47
C LEU A 162 16.92 4.53 6.27
N PRO A 163 17.34 5.00 5.08
CA PRO A 163 18.60 5.73 4.90
C PRO A 163 18.63 7.08 5.62
N VAL A 164 17.48 7.71 5.88
CA VAL A 164 17.43 8.95 6.69
C VAL A 164 17.83 8.68 8.14
N LYS A 165 17.41 7.53 8.69
CA LYS A 165 17.65 7.17 10.10
C LYS A 165 18.89 6.33 10.32
N TYR A 166 19.28 5.55 9.32
CA TYR A 166 20.43 4.65 9.35
C TYR A 166 21.34 4.88 8.14
N PRO A 167 21.84 6.11 7.90
CA PRO A 167 22.59 6.49 6.69
C PRO A 167 23.93 5.77 6.52
N ASN A 168 24.42 5.10 7.56
CA ASN A 168 25.67 4.33 7.55
C ASN A 168 25.44 2.84 7.29
N LEU A 169 24.18 2.37 7.34
CA LEU A 169 23.84 0.96 7.16
C LEU A 169 23.20 0.67 5.80
N PHE A 170 22.54 1.68 5.21
CA PHE A 170 21.84 1.57 3.93
C PHE A 170 22.35 2.64 2.97
N ASP A 171 22.78 2.21 1.78
CA ASP A 171 23.52 3.05 0.84
C ASP A 171 22.61 3.81 -0.14
N GLY A 172 21.41 3.28 -0.40
CA GLY A 172 20.43 3.90 -1.29
C GLY A 172 19.06 3.23 -1.17
N ALA A 173 18.08 3.80 -1.85
CA ALA A 173 16.70 3.31 -1.76
C ALA A 173 15.89 3.57 -3.03
N PHE A 174 15.00 2.65 -3.35
CA PHE A 174 13.86 2.85 -4.23
C PHE A 174 12.61 3.04 -3.38
N SER A 175 11.91 4.15 -3.62
CA SER A 175 10.70 4.56 -2.92
C SER A 175 9.57 4.80 -3.93
N GLY A 176 8.84 3.74 -4.28
CA GLY A 176 7.74 3.81 -5.24
C GLY A 176 6.44 4.27 -4.60
N SER A 177 5.71 5.19 -5.22
CA SER A 177 4.36 5.63 -4.83
C SER A 177 4.20 5.85 -3.32
N SER A 178 5.20 6.45 -2.69
CA SER A 178 5.38 6.47 -1.24
C SER A 178 4.90 7.79 -0.64
N PRO A 179 3.76 7.83 0.08
CA PRO A 179 3.24 9.08 0.62
C PRO A 179 4.02 9.52 1.88
N VAL A 180 5.28 9.93 1.75
CA VAL A 180 6.19 10.25 2.88
C VAL A 180 5.73 11.39 3.80
N LEU A 181 4.76 12.21 3.37
CA LEU A 181 4.11 13.20 4.21
C LEU A 181 2.94 12.58 4.97
N ALA A 182 3.07 12.38 6.28
CA ALA A 182 1.97 11.95 7.14
C ALA A 182 0.91 13.06 7.22
N GLU A 183 -0.33 12.75 6.86
CA GLU A 183 -1.43 13.72 6.78
C GLU A 183 -2.68 13.06 7.33
N LYS A 184 -3.34 13.70 8.30
CA LYS A 184 -4.49 13.09 8.97
C LYS A 184 -5.74 13.16 8.10
N ASP A 185 -6.11 14.37 7.72
CA ASP A 185 -7.41 14.65 7.15
C ASP A 185 -7.25 14.95 5.66
N TRP A 186 -7.35 13.91 4.83
CA TRP A 186 -6.90 13.96 3.45
C TRP A 186 -8.05 13.96 2.43
N PHE A 187 -8.50 15.17 2.08
CA PHE A 187 -9.52 15.41 1.05
C PHE A 187 -9.01 15.22 -0.38
N SER A 188 -7.71 15.48 -0.61
CA SER A 188 -7.16 15.52 -1.97
C SER A 188 -7.14 14.17 -2.66
N PHE A 189 -7.21 13.05 -1.91
CA PHE A 189 -7.28 11.71 -2.51
C PHE A 189 -8.47 11.58 -3.46
N ASN A 190 -9.67 11.87 -2.96
CA ASN A 190 -10.90 11.73 -3.74
C ASN A 190 -10.98 12.79 -4.84
N LYS A 191 -10.51 14.01 -4.57
CA LYS A 191 -10.41 15.05 -5.60
C LYS A 191 -9.52 14.61 -6.76
N HIS A 192 -8.36 14.00 -6.49
CA HIS A 192 -7.49 13.45 -7.53
C HIS A 192 -8.20 12.36 -8.32
N VAL A 193 -8.92 11.46 -7.64
CA VAL A 193 -9.70 10.40 -8.30
C VAL A 193 -10.71 10.99 -9.31
N GLU A 194 -11.38 12.09 -8.96
CA GLU A 194 -12.27 12.81 -9.88
C GLU A 194 -11.52 13.38 -11.08
N GLU A 195 -10.39 14.06 -10.84
CA GLU A 195 -9.59 14.75 -11.86
C GLU A 195 -8.94 13.80 -12.88
N GLN A 196 -8.73 12.53 -12.53
CA GLN A 196 -8.12 11.54 -13.43
C GLN A 196 -9.12 10.86 -14.38
N LEU A 197 -10.43 11.02 -14.16
CA LEU A 197 -11.44 10.38 -15.01
C LEU A 197 -11.58 11.13 -16.34
N PRO A 198 -11.72 10.41 -17.47
CA PRO A 198 -12.20 11.02 -18.72
C PRO A 198 -13.57 11.70 -18.50
N GLN A 199 -13.80 12.83 -19.17
CA GLN A 199 -14.99 13.66 -18.92
C GLN A 199 -16.31 12.91 -19.12
N ASP A 200 -16.43 12.11 -20.18
CA ASP A 200 -17.62 11.31 -20.48
C ASP A 200 -17.90 10.22 -19.43
N CYS A 201 -16.82 9.64 -18.88
CA CYS A 201 -16.88 8.70 -17.77
C CYS A 201 -17.30 9.39 -16.47
N PHE A 202 -16.69 10.54 -16.17
CA PHE A 202 -17.07 11.37 -15.04
C PHE A 202 -18.56 11.73 -15.09
N ASP A 203 -19.05 12.24 -16.22
CA ASP A 203 -20.45 12.64 -16.41
C ASP A 203 -21.40 11.44 -16.24
N SER A 204 -21.02 10.27 -16.78
CA SER A 204 -21.80 9.03 -16.64
C SER A 204 -21.90 8.55 -15.19
N ILE A 205 -20.82 8.66 -14.41
CA ILE A 205 -20.82 8.30 -12.99
C ILE A 205 -21.62 9.35 -12.20
N GLN A 206 -21.44 10.63 -12.48
CA GLN A 206 -22.15 11.73 -11.84
C GLN A 206 -23.66 11.61 -12.04
N GLU A 207 -24.12 11.25 -13.24
CA GLU A 207 -25.54 11.04 -13.53
C GLU A 207 -26.16 9.99 -12.60
N ALA A 208 -25.49 8.84 -12.41
CA ALA A 208 -25.95 7.80 -11.49
C ALA A 208 -25.90 8.25 -10.02
N VAL A 209 -24.79 8.87 -9.60
CA VAL A 209 -24.59 9.34 -8.22
C VAL A 209 -25.62 10.42 -7.84
N SER A 210 -26.00 11.29 -8.78
CA SER A 210 -26.99 12.34 -8.55
C SER A 210 -28.37 11.79 -8.17
N GLN A 211 -28.72 10.60 -8.68
CA GLN A 211 -29.97 9.91 -8.35
C GLN A 211 -29.90 9.20 -6.99
N LEU A 212 -28.70 8.79 -6.57
CA LEU A 212 -28.47 8.09 -5.30
C LEU A 212 -28.35 9.05 -4.12
N LYS A 213 -27.76 10.24 -4.31
CA LYS A 213 -27.47 11.21 -3.24
C LYS A 213 -28.68 11.53 -2.34
N PRO A 214 -29.87 11.90 -2.88
CA PRO A 214 -31.01 12.24 -2.04
C PRO A 214 -31.55 11.06 -1.21
N LEU A 215 -31.22 9.82 -1.59
CA LEU A 215 -31.73 8.63 -0.92
C LEU A 215 -31.09 8.40 0.45
N TRP A 216 -29.90 8.95 0.72
CA TRP A 216 -29.20 8.78 1.99
C TRP A 216 -29.85 9.54 3.16
N GLU A 217 -30.61 10.60 2.85
CA GLU A 217 -31.18 11.55 3.83
C GLU A 217 -32.54 11.12 4.39
N THR A 218 -33.19 10.11 3.81
CA THR A 218 -34.56 9.72 4.17
C THR A 218 -34.66 8.23 4.50
N VAL A 219 -35.63 7.87 5.34
CA VAL A 219 -35.89 6.46 5.70
C VAL A 219 -36.32 5.67 4.45
N GLU A 220 -37.24 6.22 3.66
CA GLU A 220 -37.70 5.61 2.40
C GLU A 220 -36.56 5.47 1.39
N GLY A 221 -35.68 6.47 1.32
CA GLY A 221 -34.48 6.42 0.49
C GLY A 221 -33.50 5.33 0.92
N ARG A 222 -33.27 5.16 2.22
CA ARG A 222 -32.42 4.07 2.77
C ARG A 222 -33.03 2.68 2.54
N ILE A 223 -34.35 2.55 2.56
CA ILE A 223 -35.02 1.30 2.13
C ILE A 223 -34.69 1.01 0.66
N LYS A 224 -34.80 2.02 -0.22
CA LYS A 224 -34.46 1.87 -1.64
C LYS A 224 -32.97 1.57 -1.88
N LEU A 225 -32.06 2.16 -1.10
CA LEU A 225 -30.63 1.84 -1.16
C LEU A 225 -30.35 0.40 -0.73
N THR A 226 -31.14 -0.15 0.20
CA THR A 226 -31.06 -1.56 0.60
C THR A 226 -31.41 -2.49 -0.57
N GLU A 227 -32.41 -2.12 -1.38
CA GLU A 227 -32.77 -2.87 -2.59
C GLU A 227 -31.65 -2.84 -3.64
N TYR A 228 -30.97 -1.70 -3.81
CA TYR A 228 -29.88 -1.55 -4.79
C TYR A 228 -28.59 -2.25 -4.38
N PHE A 229 -28.19 -2.13 -3.11
CA PHE A 229 -26.86 -2.52 -2.67
C PHE A 229 -26.83 -3.74 -1.75
N ASN A 230 -27.99 -4.24 -1.32
CA ASN A 230 -28.13 -5.44 -0.48
C ASN A 230 -27.11 -5.48 0.68
N PRO A 231 -27.09 -4.49 1.59
CA PRO A 231 -26.18 -4.48 2.73
C PRO A 231 -26.44 -5.66 3.66
N CYS A 232 -25.41 -6.15 4.37
CA CYS A 232 -25.57 -7.28 5.28
C CYS A 232 -26.20 -6.89 6.63
N GLU A 233 -25.89 -5.70 7.12
CA GLU A 233 -26.52 -5.07 8.28
C GLU A 233 -27.46 -3.97 7.79
N ASP A 234 -28.51 -3.65 8.54
CA ASP A 234 -29.39 -2.55 8.18
C ASP A 234 -28.64 -1.20 8.18
N ILE A 235 -29.14 -0.25 7.39
CA ILE A 235 -28.53 1.07 7.23
C ILE A 235 -29.40 2.17 7.82
N MET A 236 -30.26 1.83 8.80
CA MET A 236 -31.13 2.81 9.44
C MET A 236 -30.35 3.70 10.41
N ASP A 237 -29.28 3.19 11.01
CA ASP A 237 -28.30 4.04 11.69
C ASP A 237 -27.27 4.63 10.72
N ASP A 238 -26.71 5.77 11.12
CA ASP A 238 -25.78 6.54 10.29
C ASP A 238 -24.43 5.86 10.08
N PHE A 239 -23.97 5.04 11.02
CA PHE A 239 -22.66 4.42 10.90
C PHE A 239 -22.66 3.29 9.87
N HIS A 240 -23.66 2.41 9.91
CA HIS A 240 -23.80 1.37 8.89
C HIS A 240 -24.12 1.95 7.51
N ALA A 241 -24.86 3.06 7.44
CA ALA A 241 -25.07 3.80 6.19
C ALA A 241 -23.75 4.36 5.63
N LYS A 242 -22.95 5.04 6.46
CA LYS A 242 -21.61 5.54 6.06
C LYS A 242 -20.64 4.41 5.70
N MET A 243 -20.71 3.27 6.39
CA MET A 243 -19.93 2.08 6.05
C MET A 243 -20.32 1.53 4.68
N LEU A 244 -21.62 1.45 4.36
CA LEU A 244 -22.08 1.05 3.04
C LEU A 244 -21.60 2.03 1.96
N ASN A 245 -21.75 3.34 2.19
CA ASN A 245 -21.22 4.38 1.33
C ASN A 245 -19.70 4.20 1.08
N TYR A 246 -18.90 4.04 2.13
CA TYR A 246 -17.46 3.78 2.04
C TYR A 246 -17.16 2.56 1.15
N ARG A 247 -17.99 1.52 1.24
CA ARG A 247 -17.87 0.30 0.41
C ARG A 247 -18.24 0.53 -1.06
N ILE A 248 -19.22 1.38 -1.35
CA ILE A 248 -19.66 1.71 -2.71
C ILE A 248 -18.60 2.56 -3.44
N ILE A 249 -17.95 3.50 -2.75
CA ILE A 249 -16.96 4.39 -3.39
C ILE A 249 -15.58 3.77 -3.55
N THR A 250 -15.24 2.79 -2.71
CA THR A 250 -13.90 2.16 -2.69
C THR A 250 -13.48 1.54 -4.04
N PRO A 251 -14.35 0.87 -4.82
CA PRO A 251 -13.96 0.37 -6.14
C PRO A 251 -13.53 1.50 -7.08
N LEU A 252 -14.23 2.63 -7.15
CA LEU A 252 -13.83 3.76 -8.00
C LEU A 252 -12.40 4.23 -7.64
N GLN A 253 -12.14 4.40 -6.35
CA GLN A 253 -10.81 4.75 -5.84
C GLN A 253 -9.74 3.75 -6.29
N ILE A 254 -10.02 2.45 -6.16
CA ILE A 254 -9.08 1.37 -6.55
C ILE A 254 -8.84 1.34 -8.06
N HIS A 255 -9.89 1.52 -8.87
CA HIS A 255 -9.76 1.46 -10.34
C HIS A 255 -8.88 2.59 -10.86
N VAL A 256 -8.99 3.79 -10.28
CA VAL A 256 -8.13 4.92 -10.63
C VAL A 256 -6.72 4.74 -10.07
N GLN A 257 -6.59 4.47 -8.75
CA GLN A 257 -5.28 4.30 -8.10
C GLN A 257 -4.42 3.23 -8.80
N TYR A 258 -5.03 2.10 -9.17
CA TYR A 258 -4.34 0.98 -9.83
C TYR A 258 -4.62 0.93 -11.33
N GLN A 259 -4.74 2.09 -11.99
CA GLN A 259 -4.80 2.17 -13.44
C GLN A 259 -3.46 1.75 -14.07
N ASN A 260 -3.24 0.44 -14.10
CA ASN A 260 -2.00 -0.23 -14.46
C ASN A 260 -2.28 -1.35 -15.48
N PRO A 261 -1.28 -1.72 -16.31
CA PRO A 261 -1.37 -2.89 -17.16
C PRO A 261 -1.38 -4.20 -16.34
N PRO A 262 -1.87 -5.30 -16.91
CA PRO A 262 -2.52 -5.40 -18.22
C PRO A 262 -4.02 -5.03 -18.19
N ASN A 263 -4.59 -4.82 -17.00
CA ASN A 263 -6.04 -4.81 -16.81
C ASN A 263 -6.68 -3.45 -17.06
N TRP A 264 -5.93 -2.35 -16.91
CA TRP A 264 -6.41 -0.98 -17.12
C TRP A 264 -7.82 -0.74 -16.52
N PRO A 265 -7.99 -0.99 -15.20
CA PRO A 265 -9.31 -1.09 -14.59
C PRO A 265 -10.16 0.17 -14.75
N MET A 266 -9.60 1.38 -14.65
CA MET A 266 -10.32 2.62 -14.91
C MET A 266 -10.85 2.67 -16.35
N THR A 267 -10.04 2.28 -17.33
CA THR A 267 -10.47 2.23 -18.74
C THR A 267 -11.67 1.32 -18.92
N VAL A 268 -11.60 0.09 -18.39
CA VAL A 268 -12.68 -0.90 -18.51
C VAL A 268 -13.96 -0.41 -17.83
N MET A 269 -13.84 0.14 -16.62
CA MET A 269 -14.97 0.73 -15.90
C MET A 269 -15.59 1.89 -16.69
N CYS A 270 -14.76 2.80 -17.20
CA CYS A 270 -15.23 3.96 -17.95
C CYS A 270 -15.93 3.57 -19.25
N GLU A 271 -15.39 2.61 -20.00
CA GLU A 271 -16.07 2.08 -21.19
C GLU A 271 -17.47 1.53 -20.87
N ASN A 272 -17.61 0.78 -19.77
CA ASN A 272 -18.89 0.24 -19.35
C ASN A 272 -19.87 1.33 -18.94
N MET A 273 -19.42 2.32 -18.15
CA MET A 273 -20.24 3.45 -17.71
C MET A 273 -20.68 4.32 -18.89
N THR A 274 -19.76 4.71 -19.78
CA THR A 274 -20.06 5.55 -20.95
C THR A 274 -21.05 4.86 -21.91
N ARG A 275 -20.88 3.56 -22.20
CA ARG A 275 -21.74 2.84 -23.16
C ARG A 275 -23.14 2.52 -22.62
N ALA A 276 -23.31 2.47 -21.30
CA ALA A 276 -24.59 2.12 -20.69
C ALA A 276 -25.67 3.17 -21.01
N GLN A 277 -26.86 2.69 -21.37
CA GLN A 277 -28.05 3.54 -21.53
C GLN A 277 -28.64 3.92 -20.16
N ASP A 278 -28.70 2.95 -19.24
CA ASP A 278 -29.09 3.17 -17.85
C ASP A 278 -27.83 3.28 -16.98
N LYS A 279 -27.45 4.53 -16.66
CA LYS A 279 -26.26 4.82 -15.86
C LYS A 279 -26.39 4.31 -14.43
N LEU A 280 -27.58 4.38 -13.84
CA LEU A 280 -27.82 3.93 -12.48
C LEU A 280 -27.70 2.40 -12.38
N ALA A 281 -28.32 1.65 -13.30
CA ALA A 281 -28.20 0.20 -13.33
C ALA A 281 -26.75 -0.25 -13.56
N MET A 282 -26.00 0.44 -14.43
CA MET A 282 -24.58 0.14 -14.63
C MET A 282 -23.75 0.49 -13.39
N TYR A 283 -24.02 1.61 -12.73
CA TYR A 283 -23.35 1.97 -11.49
C TYR A 283 -23.55 0.89 -10.42
N ILE A 284 -24.78 0.44 -10.20
CA ILE A 284 -25.08 -0.64 -9.24
C ILE A 284 -24.37 -1.94 -9.64
N LYS A 285 -24.29 -2.26 -10.94
CA LYS A 285 -23.57 -3.44 -11.43
C LYS A 285 -22.06 -3.37 -11.16
N VAL A 286 -21.46 -2.19 -11.29
CA VAL A 286 -20.01 -1.98 -11.12
C VAL A 286 -19.62 -1.85 -9.64
N PHE A 287 -20.39 -1.09 -8.86
CA PHE A 287 -20.05 -0.67 -7.50
C PHE A 287 -20.85 -1.40 -6.40
N GLY A 288 -21.87 -2.15 -6.78
CA GLY A 288 -22.74 -2.90 -5.88
C GLY A 288 -22.27 -4.32 -5.55
N PRO A 289 -23.16 -5.14 -4.95
CA PRO A 289 -22.83 -6.48 -4.50
C PRO A 289 -22.51 -7.43 -5.66
N ARG A 290 -21.71 -8.45 -5.37
CA ARG A 290 -21.64 -9.62 -6.26
C ARG A 290 -22.93 -10.41 -6.16
N GLU A 291 -23.36 -10.98 -7.28
CA GLU A 291 -24.55 -11.83 -7.36
C GLU A 291 -24.52 -12.92 -6.27
N GLY A 292 -25.63 -13.08 -5.55
CA GLY A 292 -25.76 -14.03 -4.45
C GLY A 292 -25.06 -13.64 -3.14
N SER A 293 -24.56 -12.41 -2.99
CA SER A 293 -23.91 -11.94 -1.75
C SER A 293 -24.45 -10.57 -1.29
N CYS A 294 -24.34 -10.30 0.01
CA CYS A 294 -24.61 -8.97 0.57
C CYS A 294 -23.34 -8.12 0.66
N MET A 295 -23.49 -6.80 0.63
CA MET A 295 -22.40 -5.86 0.88
C MET A 295 -22.14 -5.75 2.38
N VAL A 296 -21.08 -6.42 2.85
CA VAL A 296 -20.64 -6.33 4.25
C VAL A 296 -20.36 -4.87 4.62
N ASN A 297 -21.09 -4.36 5.61
CA ASN A 297 -21.04 -2.99 6.14
C ASN A 297 -20.81 -2.94 7.67
N ASP A 298 -20.59 -4.07 8.33
CA ASP A 298 -20.03 -4.13 9.69
C ASP A 298 -18.51 -3.90 9.64
N ALA A 299 -18.00 -2.84 10.28
CA ALA A 299 -16.58 -2.50 10.30
C ALA A 299 -15.68 -3.65 10.77
N LYS A 300 -16.12 -4.49 11.73
CA LYS A 300 -15.33 -5.64 12.22
C LYS A 300 -15.20 -6.76 11.18
N LYS A 301 -16.16 -6.86 10.26
CA LYS A 301 -16.22 -7.88 9.19
C LYS A 301 -15.68 -7.34 7.86
N VAL A 302 -15.74 -6.03 7.64
CA VAL A 302 -15.24 -5.37 6.43
C VAL A 302 -13.72 -5.51 6.29
N PHE A 303 -13.00 -5.39 7.39
CA PHE A 303 -11.53 -5.42 7.43
C PHE A 303 -11.02 -6.76 7.94
N ASN A 304 -10.08 -7.36 7.21
CA ASN A 304 -9.29 -8.48 7.75
C ASN A 304 -8.27 -7.96 8.78
N ASN A 305 -7.50 -8.85 9.41
CA ASN A 305 -6.56 -8.45 10.45
C ASN A 305 -5.47 -7.49 9.94
N ALA A 306 -4.94 -7.70 8.73
CA ALA A 306 -3.96 -6.78 8.15
C ALA A 306 -4.53 -5.36 7.98
N TRP A 307 -5.74 -5.23 7.44
CA TRP A 307 -6.39 -3.92 7.31
C TRP A 307 -6.76 -3.29 8.64
N LYS A 308 -7.09 -4.08 9.68
CA LYS A 308 -7.29 -3.58 11.04
C LYS A 308 -5.99 -3.03 11.61
N LEU A 309 -4.89 -3.77 11.51
CA LEU A 309 -3.54 -3.31 11.90
C LEU A 309 -3.12 -2.05 11.14
N TRP A 310 -3.43 -1.95 9.85
CA TRP A 310 -3.21 -0.72 9.09
C TRP A 310 -4.03 0.46 9.64
N TYR A 311 -5.28 0.23 10.07
CA TYR A 311 -6.06 1.25 10.77
C TYR A 311 -5.41 1.68 12.09
N TYR A 312 -4.78 0.77 12.82
CA TYR A 312 -4.03 1.13 14.03
C TYR A 312 -2.85 2.08 13.69
N GLN A 313 -2.04 1.78 12.68
CA GLN A 313 -0.93 2.65 12.26
C GLN A 313 -1.40 4.03 11.78
N LYS A 314 -2.49 4.07 11.00
CA LYS A 314 -3.14 5.33 10.61
C LYS A 314 -3.62 6.12 11.82
N ALA A 315 -4.23 5.46 12.81
CA ALA A 315 -4.79 6.12 13.97
C ALA A 315 -3.75 6.57 15.01
N THR A 316 -2.49 6.13 14.89
CA THR A 316 -1.42 6.41 15.86
C THR A 316 -0.28 7.26 15.30
N GLU A 317 0.14 7.02 14.06
CA GLU A 317 1.32 7.67 13.48
C GLU A 317 1.03 8.45 12.19
N LEU A 318 0.25 7.88 11.28
CA LEU A 318 0.25 8.30 9.86
C LEU A 318 -0.92 9.21 9.47
N GLY A 319 -2.06 9.08 10.15
CA GLY A 319 -3.27 9.83 9.81
C GLY A 319 -4.04 9.21 8.64
N TYR A 320 -3.56 9.38 7.41
CA TYR A 320 -4.06 8.88 6.12
C TYR A 320 -5.56 8.55 6.02
N TYR A 321 -6.43 9.36 6.61
CA TYR A 321 -7.86 9.19 6.48
C TYR A 321 -8.29 9.81 5.16
N LYS A 322 -8.73 8.95 4.23
CA LYS A 322 -9.29 9.37 2.95
C LYS A 322 -10.67 9.95 3.20
N LEU A 323 -10.83 11.25 2.97
CA LEU A 323 -12.07 11.97 3.27
C LEU A 323 -12.84 12.30 1.98
N THR A 324 -14.16 12.32 2.05
CA THR A 324 -14.98 12.85 0.96
C THR A 324 -15.10 14.37 1.08
N THR A 325 -15.00 15.06 -0.05
CA THR A 325 -15.16 16.52 -0.11
C THR A 325 -16.64 16.87 -0.05
N PRO A 326 -17.04 17.90 0.75
CA PRO A 326 -18.41 18.37 0.76
C PRO A 326 -18.88 18.75 -0.64
N ASN A 327 -20.08 18.30 -1.03
CA ASN A 327 -20.67 18.54 -2.35
C ASN A 327 -19.90 17.94 -3.53
N SER A 328 -19.07 16.91 -3.29
CA SER A 328 -18.42 16.16 -4.37
C SER A 328 -19.45 15.68 -5.41
N PRO A 329 -19.17 15.77 -6.71
CA PRO A 329 -20.05 15.24 -7.75
C PRO A 329 -20.11 13.72 -7.78
N LEU A 330 -19.03 13.02 -7.38
CA LEU A 330 -18.92 11.56 -7.50
C LEU A 330 -18.98 10.82 -6.16
N PHE A 331 -18.68 11.50 -5.07
CA PHE A 331 -18.64 10.93 -3.73
C PHE A 331 -19.78 11.47 -2.87
N PHE A 332 -20.26 10.60 -1.99
CA PHE A 332 -21.28 10.91 -1.02
C PHE A 332 -20.65 11.57 0.22
N ASP A 333 -21.41 12.43 0.89
CA ASP A 333 -20.94 13.14 2.08
C ASP A 333 -20.81 12.20 3.30
N GLY A 334 -20.11 12.65 4.33
CA GLY A 334 -20.07 11.98 5.65
C GLY A 334 -18.94 10.97 5.86
N ILE A 335 -18.01 10.82 4.91
CA ILE A 335 -16.74 10.11 5.12
C ILE A 335 -15.70 11.12 5.60
N ASP A 336 -15.77 11.46 6.88
CA ASP A 336 -14.91 12.42 7.57
C ASP A 336 -14.01 11.72 8.60
N SER A 337 -13.21 12.48 9.32
CA SER A 337 -12.31 11.95 10.36
C SER A 337 -13.06 11.29 11.52
N GLU A 338 -14.28 11.75 11.81
CA GLU A 338 -15.13 11.17 12.84
C GLU A 338 -15.60 9.77 12.44
N PHE A 339 -15.99 9.57 11.19
CA PHE A 339 -16.27 8.24 10.63
C PHE A 339 -15.07 7.29 10.75
N HIS A 340 -13.86 7.72 10.41
CA HIS A 340 -12.66 6.89 10.56
C HIS A 340 -12.34 6.58 12.03
N ASN A 341 -12.53 7.54 12.94
CA ASN A 341 -12.41 7.29 14.39
C ASN A 341 -13.48 6.27 14.86
N GLN A 342 -14.70 6.35 14.34
CA GLN A 342 -15.73 5.38 14.68
C GLN A 342 -15.38 3.96 14.20
N ILE A 343 -14.74 3.81 13.04
CA ILE A 343 -14.15 2.53 12.61
C ILE A 343 -13.11 2.04 13.64
N VAL A 344 -12.18 2.91 14.03
CA VAL A 344 -11.09 2.58 14.97
C VAL A 344 -11.65 2.12 16.31
N SER A 345 -12.54 2.90 16.93
CA SER A 345 -13.21 2.51 18.19
C SER A 345 -14.05 1.24 18.04
N THR A 346 -14.69 1.01 16.90
CA THR A 346 -15.43 -0.23 16.66
C THR A 346 -14.50 -1.45 16.60
N ILE A 347 -13.34 -1.33 15.96
CA ILE A 347 -12.38 -2.43 15.84
C ILE A 347 -11.67 -2.71 17.17
N PHE A 348 -11.22 -1.65 17.85
CA PHE A 348 -10.27 -1.74 18.97
C PHE A 348 -10.86 -1.42 20.34
N GLY A 349 -12.13 -1.02 20.41
CA GLY A 349 -12.80 -0.62 21.65
C GLY A 349 -12.35 0.74 22.21
N LYS A 350 -11.40 1.42 21.54
CA LYS A 350 -10.90 2.75 21.92
C LYS A 350 -10.45 3.53 20.70
N ASN A 351 -10.39 4.85 20.84
CA ASN A 351 -9.83 5.76 19.83
C ASN A 351 -8.36 6.06 20.11
N PHE A 352 -7.64 6.40 19.05
CA PHE A 352 -6.27 6.89 19.09
C PHE A 352 -6.21 8.27 18.41
N ILE A 353 -5.14 9.01 18.67
CA ILE A 353 -4.91 10.31 18.03
C ILE A 353 -3.61 10.21 17.26
N PRO A 354 -3.62 10.31 15.93
CA PRO A 354 -2.39 10.21 15.16
C PRO A 354 -1.54 11.46 15.37
N ASN A 355 -0.26 11.25 15.68
CA ASN A 355 0.69 12.35 15.81
C ASN A 355 1.47 12.58 14.51
N THR A 356 0.76 13.00 13.45
CA THR A 356 1.34 13.22 12.12
C THR A 356 2.43 14.30 12.13
N ASN A 357 2.30 15.31 13.00
CA ASN A 357 3.32 16.33 13.21
C ASN A 357 4.63 15.73 13.74
N TYR A 358 4.57 14.85 14.75
CA TYR A 358 5.75 14.16 15.23
C TYR A 358 6.35 13.27 14.15
N THR A 359 5.53 12.48 13.44
CA THR A 359 6.00 11.63 12.32
C THR A 359 6.76 12.46 11.28
N ASN A 360 6.17 13.57 10.83
CA ASN A 360 6.79 14.46 9.86
C ASN A 360 8.05 15.16 10.39
N LEU A 361 8.08 15.58 11.67
CA LEU A 361 9.28 16.15 12.28
C LEU A 361 10.39 15.12 12.43
N TYR A 362 10.03 13.89 12.80
CA TYR A 362 10.98 12.81 13.02
C TYR A 362 11.60 12.37 11.69
N TYR A 363 10.82 12.15 10.65
CA TYR A 363 11.31 11.66 9.35
C TYR A 363 11.64 12.75 8.33
N GLY A 364 11.23 14.00 8.58
CA GLY A 364 11.45 15.17 7.74
C GLY A 364 10.33 15.46 6.72
N GLY A 365 9.29 14.62 6.64
CA GLY A 365 8.18 14.76 5.70
C GLY A 365 8.69 14.94 4.27
N MET A 366 8.15 15.91 3.54
CA MET A 366 8.61 16.26 2.17
C MET A 366 10.03 16.82 2.09
N LYS A 367 10.64 17.17 3.23
CA LYS A 367 11.98 17.76 3.32
C LYS A 367 12.97 16.82 4.04
N GLY A 368 12.68 15.52 4.03
CA GLY A 368 13.60 14.51 4.55
C GLY A 368 14.97 14.62 3.90
N ASN A 369 16.02 14.32 4.67
CA ASN A 369 17.38 14.28 4.16
C ASN A 369 17.62 12.98 3.37
N PHE A 370 16.82 12.77 2.32
CA PHE A 370 16.87 11.59 1.47
C PHE A 370 18.20 11.55 0.74
N ARG A 371 18.88 10.40 0.78
CA ARG A 371 20.19 10.19 0.18
C ARG A 371 20.09 9.02 -0.78
N ASN A 372 20.63 9.19 -1.99
CA ASN A 372 20.71 8.11 -2.97
C ASN A 372 19.34 7.42 -3.19
N THR A 373 18.27 8.19 -3.10
CA THR A 373 16.89 7.67 -3.12
C THR A 373 16.25 8.04 -4.44
N ILE A 374 15.69 7.07 -5.15
CA ILE A 374 14.82 7.32 -6.30
C ILE A 374 13.36 7.17 -5.92
N PHE A 375 12.61 8.27 -6.03
CA PHE A 375 11.16 8.32 -5.88
C PHE A 375 10.51 8.17 -7.24
N THR A 376 9.57 7.24 -7.37
CA THR A 376 8.76 7.13 -8.59
C THR A 376 7.29 7.26 -8.25
N ASN A 377 6.52 7.99 -9.06
CA ASN A 377 5.09 8.19 -8.85
C ASN A 377 4.33 8.15 -10.17
N GLY A 378 3.16 7.50 -10.17
CA GLY A 378 2.27 7.46 -11.32
C GLY A 378 1.25 8.58 -11.28
N LYS A 379 0.92 9.15 -12.44
CA LYS A 379 -0.08 10.22 -12.56
C LYS A 379 -1.46 9.82 -12.06
N TYR A 380 -1.89 8.57 -12.30
CA TYR A 380 -3.20 8.12 -11.83
C TYR A 380 -3.26 7.87 -10.32
N ASP A 381 -2.10 7.80 -9.65
CA ASP A 381 -2.00 7.48 -8.23
C ASP A 381 -2.26 8.70 -7.34
N PRO A 382 -3.34 8.74 -6.55
CA PRO A 382 -3.59 9.85 -5.65
C PRO A 382 -2.52 10.00 -4.55
N TRP A 383 -1.81 8.93 -4.17
CA TRP A 383 -0.76 8.98 -3.16
C TRP A 383 0.46 9.79 -3.59
N SER A 384 0.60 10.06 -4.88
CA SER A 384 1.64 10.97 -5.41
C SER A 384 1.58 12.36 -4.78
N LEU A 385 0.39 12.83 -4.34
CA LEU A 385 0.20 14.13 -3.69
C LEU A 385 0.83 14.23 -2.30
N LEU A 386 1.11 13.10 -1.66
CA LEU A 386 1.81 13.01 -0.37
C LEU A 386 3.24 12.47 -0.53
N SER A 387 3.71 12.31 -1.76
CA SER A 387 5.02 11.78 -2.14
C SER A 387 5.94 12.86 -2.71
N ILE A 388 7.22 12.53 -2.89
CA ILE A 388 8.18 13.40 -3.57
C ILE A 388 8.00 13.28 -5.09
N THR A 389 7.47 14.31 -5.71
CA THR A 389 7.24 14.38 -7.17
C THR A 389 8.08 15.46 -7.86
N ASP A 390 8.67 16.38 -7.10
CA ASP A 390 9.48 17.48 -7.60
C ASP A 390 10.97 17.29 -7.23
N GLN A 391 11.83 17.24 -8.26
CA GLN A 391 13.27 17.12 -8.12
C GLN A 391 13.89 18.25 -7.28
N THR A 392 13.27 19.44 -7.24
CA THR A 392 13.78 20.58 -6.45
C THR A 392 13.68 20.35 -4.93
N MET A 393 12.87 19.38 -4.49
CA MET A 393 12.77 18.98 -3.08
C MET A 393 13.91 18.03 -2.66
N LEU A 394 14.70 17.54 -3.62
CA LEU A 394 15.71 16.52 -3.40
C LEU A 394 17.13 17.07 -3.45
N SER A 395 18.01 16.40 -2.71
CA SER A 395 19.45 16.63 -2.69
C SER A 395 20.17 15.28 -2.55
N ASN A 396 21.49 15.30 -2.32
CA ASN A 396 22.28 14.10 -2.00
C ASN A 396 22.07 12.95 -2.99
N ASN A 397 22.16 13.27 -4.28
CA ASN A 397 22.11 12.29 -5.36
C ASN A 397 20.76 11.54 -5.48
N SER A 398 19.69 12.08 -4.89
CA SER A 398 18.33 11.54 -4.98
C SER A 398 17.58 12.07 -6.20
N GLU A 399 16.63 11.27 -6.71
CA GLU A 399 15.90 11.55 -7.95
C GLU A 399 14.38 11.41 -7.76
N ALA A 400 13.60 12.27 -8.41
CA ALA A 400 12.14 12.16 -8.49
C ALA A 400 11.74 11.93 -9.96
N PHE A 401 10.92 10.91 -10.19
CA PHE A 401 10.43 10.57 -11.52
C PHE A 401 8.92 10.35 -11.51
N VAL A 402 8.19 11.11 -12.32
CA VAL A 402 6.75 10.98 -12.50
C VAL A 402 6.47 10.41 -13.88
N TYR A 403 5.63 9.37 -13.96
CA TYR A 403 5.17 8.77 -15.21
C TYR A 403 3.66 8.97 -15.41
N ASP A 404 3.28 9.33 -16.63
CA ASP A 404 1.91 9.80 -16.94
C ASP A 404 0.93 8.69 -17.36
N ASP A 405 1.44 7.48 -17.54
CA ASP A 405 0.76 6.39 -18.24
C ASP A 405 0.41 5.20 -17.33
N ALA A 406 0.61 5.32 -16.02
CA ALA A 406 0.22 4.31 -15.04
C ALA A 406 -0.01 4.91 -13.64
N GLY A 407 -0.54 4.09 -12.74
CA GLY A 407 -0.87 4.44 -11.37
C GLY A 407 0.12 3.90 -10.35
N HIS A 408 -0.44 3.46 -9.22
CA HIS A 408 0.27 3.13 -8.00
C HIS A 408 1.21 1.95 -8.19
N CYS A 409 2.47 2.09 -7.77
CA CYS A 409 3.48 1.02 -7.77
C CYS A 409 3.77 0.37 -9.13
N ALA A 410 3.43 1.00 -10.25
CA ALA A 410 3.53 0.37 -11.58
C ALA A 410 4.91 -0.23 -11.90
N PRO A 411 6.05 0.44 -11.62
CA PRO A 411 7.39 -0.12 -11.86
C PRO A 411 7.73 -1.34 -11.01
N TYR A 412 7.11 -1.46 -9.83
CA TYR A 412 7.39 -2.50 -8.84
C TYR A 412 6.69 -3.84 -9.16
N HIS A 413 5.63 -3.82 -9.97
CA HIS A 413 4.96 -5.04 -10.41
C HIS A 413 5.83 -5.88 -11.35
N PHE A 414 5.49 -7.15 -11.52
CA PHE A 414 6.15 -8.08 -12.47
C PHE A 414 6.18 -7.51 -13.88
N TYR A 415 7.26 -7.81 -14.61
CA TYR A 415 7.33 -7.43 -16.01
C TYR A 415 6.10 -7.92 -16.79
N ASN A 416 5.53 -7.03 -17.59
CA ASN A 416 4.45 -7.32 -18.50
C ASN A 416 4.74 -6.63 -19.85
N PRO A 417 4.57 -7.31 -21.00
CA PRO A 417 4.76 -6.67 -22.32
C PRO A 417 3.87 -5.44 -22.57
N ALA A 418 2.76 -5.30 -21.85
CA ALA A 418 1.87 -4.14 -21.89
C ALA A 418 2.32 -2.99 -20.95
N MET A 419 3.47 -3.11 -20.29
CA MET A 419 4.05 -2.00 -19.52
C MET A 419 4.27 -0.79 -20.44
N PRO A 420 3.73 0.37 -20.09
CA PRO A 420 3.83 1.54 -20.94
C PRO A 420 5.23 2.18 -20.83
N PRO A 421 5.62 3.04 -21.78
CA PRO A 421 6.98 3.60 -21.85
C PRO A 421 7.44 4.31 -20.57
N GLY A 422 6.56 5.04 -19.88
CA GLY A 422 6.88 5.74 -18.64
C GLY A 422 7.26 4.78 -17.50
N VAL A 423 6.58 3.64 -17.40
CA VAL A 423 6.90 2.59 -16.42
C VAL A 423 8.24 1.91 -16.75
N LEU A 424 8.53 1.66 -18.02
CA LEU A 424 9.81 1.10 -18.45
C LEU A 424 10.97 2.06 -18.18
N GLU A 425 10.79 3.36 -18.42
CA GLU A 425 11.78 4.39 -18.09
C GLU A 425 11.98 4.49 -16.56
N ALA A 426 10.91 4.40 -15.77
CA ALA A 426 11.03 4.34 -14.31
C ALA A 426 11.88 3.15 -13.85
N ARG A 427 11.63 1.95 -14.41
CA ARG A 427 12.44 0.74 -14.11
C ARG A 427 13.91 0.92 -14.50
N LYS A 428 14.17 1.52 -15.65
CA LYS A 428 15.54 1.84 -16.10
C LYS A 428 16.24 2.78 -15.13
N LYS A 429 15.58 3.87 -14.70
CA LYS A 429 16.13 4.82 -13.72
C LYS A 429 16.40 4.18 -12.35
N ILE A 430 15.55 3.24 -11.93
CA ILE A 430 15.78 2.47 -10.70
C ILE A 430 17.06 1.64 -10.82
N SER A 431 17.25 0.92 -11.93
CA SER A 431 18.51 0.18 -12.19
C SER A 431 19.73 1.12 -12.25
N GLU A 432 19.63 2.25 -12.95
CA GLU A 432 20.70 3.26 -13.00
C GLU A 432 21.07 3.78 -11.60
N MET A 433 20.08 4.01 -10.72
CA MET A 433 20.31 4.42 -9.33
C MET A 433 21.02 3.34 -8.52
N ILE A 434 20.70 2.06 -8.72
CA ILE A 434 21.43 0.96 -8.08
C ILE A 434 22.90 1.02 -8.48
N THR A 435 23.21 1.04 -9.79
CA THR A 435 24.59 1.11 -10.27
C THR A 435 25.34 2.32 -9.76
N LYS A 436 24.68 3.48 -9.72
CA LYS A 436 25.26 4.72 -9.20
C LYS A 436 25.64 4.61 -7.72
N VAL A 437 24.91 3.84 -6.94
CA VAL A 437 25.08 3.70 -5.48
C VAL A 437 26.03 2.57 -5.13
N THR A 438 25.92 1.44 -5.84
CA THR A 438 26.61 0.20 -5.50
C THR A 438 27.88 0.00 -6.31
N GLY A 439 28.00 0.62 -7.49
CA GLY A 439 29.08 0.39 -8.45
C GLY A 439 28.91 -0.87 -9.30
N HIS A 440 27.77 -1.57 -9.19
CA HIS A 440 27.40 -2.78 -9.94
C HIS A 440 26.22 -2.50 -10.84
#